data_AF-A0A376NVN8-F1
#
_entry.id   AF-A0A376NVN8-F1
#
_cell.length_a   1.000
_cell.length_b   1.000
_cell.length_c   1.000
_cell.angle_alpha   90.00
_cell.angle_beta   90.00
_cell.angle_gamma   90.00
#
_symmetry.space_group_name_H-M   'P 1'
#
loop_
_entity.id
_entity.type
_entity.pdbx_description
1 polymer ?
#
loop_
_entity_poly.entity_id
_entity_poly.type
_entity_poly.pdbx_seq_one_letter_code
_entity_poly.pdbx_strand_id
1 'polypeptide(L)'
;MLRVYHSNRLDVLEALMEFIVERERLDDPFEPEMILVQSTGMAQWLQMTLSQKFGIAANIDFPLPASFIWDMFVRVLPEIPKESAFNKQSMSWKLMTLLPQLLEREDFTLLRHYLTDDSDKRKLFQLSSKAADLFDQYLVYRPDWLAQWETGHLVEGLGEAQAWQAPLWKALVEYTHELGQPRWHRANLYQRFIETLESATTCPPGLPSRVFICGISALPPVYLQALQALGKHIEIHLLFTNPCRYYWGDIKDPAYLAKLLTRQRRHSLKIANCRYFAIAKMPDSSLTAMVNRMSATRCWPHGGSLGATTFISFLTWRAARSWTLLSM
;
A
#
# COMPACT_ATOMS: atom_id res chain seq x y z
N MET A 1 17.74 8.67 -0.84
CA MET A 1 18.13 7.25 -1.05
C MET A 1 17.14 6.31 -0.34
N LEU A 2 16.65 5.24 -0.99
CA LEU A 2 15.87 4.16 -0.33
C LEU A 2 16.81 3.09 0.26
N ARG A 3 16.83 2.96 1.59
CA ARG A 3 17.60 1.95 2.34
C ARG A 3 16.67 0.92 2.96
N VAL A 4 17.00 -0.35 2.78
CA VAL A 4 16.24 -1.47 3.36
C VAL A 4 17.09 -2.21 4.38
N TYR A 5 16.60 -2.23 5.62
CA TYR A 5 17.24 -2.88 6.76
C TYR A 5 16.48 -4.16 7.09
N HIS A 6 17.22 -5.26 7.22
CA HIS A 6 16.66 -6.56 7.59
C HIS A 6 17.19 -6.96 8.97
N SER A 7 16.28 -7.34 9.87
CA SER A 7 16.61 -7.93 11.17
C SER A 7 15.55 -8.94 11.58
N ASN A 8 15.89 -9.96 12.35
CA ASN A 8 14.91 -10.87 12.94
C ASN A 8 14.28 -10.31 14.23
N ARG A 9 14.81 -9.21 14.76
CA ARG A 9 14.35 -8.56 16.00
C ARG A 9 14.02 -7.11 15.75
N LEU A 10 12.85 -6.69 16.22
CA LEU A 10 12.39 -5.31 16.12
C LEU A 10 13.28 -4.37 16.95
N ASP A 11 13.75 -4.80 18.12
CA ASP A 11 14.65 -4.02 18.98
C ASP A 11 15.92 -3.54 18.25
N VAL A 12 16.45 -4.37 17.33
CA VAL A 12 17.67 -4.03 16.57
C VAL A 12 17.36 -2.99 15.49
N LEU A 13 16.17 -3.06 14.90
CA LEU A 13 15.71 -2.07 13.92
C LEU A 13 15.40 -0.74 14.59
N GLU A 14 14.77 -0.80 15.76
CA GLU A 14 14.50 0.35 16.60
C GLU A 14 15.82 1.04 17.01
N ALA A 15 16.80 0.29 17.52
CA ALA A 15 18.14 0.83 17.81
C ALA A 15 18.85 1.45 16.59
N LEU A 16 18.58 0.97 15.36
CA LEU A 16 19.06 1.63 14.14
C LEU A 16 18.39 2.97 13.91
N MET A 17 17.08 3.00 14.07
CA MET A 17 16.30 4.23 13.93
C MET A 17 16.77 5.26 14.96
N GLU A 18 16.92 4.87 16.23
CA GLU A 18 17.52 5.71 17.28
C GLU A 18 18.88 6.27 16.85
N PHE A 19 19.78 5.41 16.37
CA PHE A 19 21.11 5.81 15.93
C PHE A 19 21.07 6.80 14.76
N ILE A 20 20.16 6.61 13.80
CA ILE A 20 20.00 7.53 12.66
C ILE A 20 19.48 8.89 13.14
N VAL A 21 18.45 8.89 14.00
CA VAL A 21 17.86 10.10 14.57
C VAL A 21 18.89 10.90 15.38
N GLU A 22 19.72 10.22 16.17
CA GLU A 22 20.77 10.85 16.97
C GLU A 22 21.90 11.44 16.11
N ARG A 23 22.32 10.69 15.09
CA ARG A 23 23.46 11.06 14.23
C ARG A 23 23.12 12.20 13.27
N GLU A 24 21.93 12.16 12.70
CA GLU A 24 21.47 13.09 11.68
C GLU A 24 20.29 13.86 12.27
N ARG A 25 20.52 14.85 13.13
CA ARG A 25 19.42 15.65 13.68
C ARG A 25 18.73 16.43 12.56
N LEU A 26 17.41 16.56 12.64
CA LEU A 26 16.65 17.41 11.73
C LEU A 26 17.08 18.88 11.94
N ASP A 27 17.16 19.63 10.85
CA ASP A 27 17.60 21.03 10.89
C ASP A 27 16.49 21.96 11.41
N ASP A 28 15.22 21.67 11.10
CA ASP A 28 14.05 22.43 11.55
C ASP A 28 13.42 21.78 12.80
N PRO A 29 13.35 22.49 13.95
CA PRO A 29 12.73 21.96 15.17
C PRO A 29 11.21 21.73 15.06
N PHE A 30 10.53 22.31 14.06
CA PHE A 30 9.10 22.10 13.83
C PHE A 30 8.80 21.05 12.76
N GLU A 31 9.81 20.56 12.04
CA GLU A 31 9.64 19.44 11.12
C GLU A 31 9.33 18.16 11.93
N PRO A 32 8.20 17.49 11.69
CA PRO A 32 7.88 16.27 12.39
C PRO A 32 8.73 15.10 11.88
N GLU A 33 9.19 14.25 12.81
CA GLU A 33 9.83 12.98 12.45
C GLU A 33 8.76 12.03 11.89
N MET A 34 8.94 11.52 10.68
CA MET A 34 7.93 10.71 10.01
C MET A 34 8.21 9.22 10.09
N ILE A 35 7.27 8.48 10.70
CA ILE A 35 7.38 7.02 10.86
C ILE A 35 6.11 6.34 10.37
N LEU A 36 6.18 5.69 9.20
CA LEU A 36 5.08 4.91 8.66
C LEU A 36 4.88 3.64 9.49
N VAL A 37 3.69 3.48 10.03
CA VAL A 37 3.26 2.31 10.81
C VAL A 37 1.89 1.82 10.33
N GLN A 38 1.57 0.55 10.58
CA GLN A 38 0.27 -0.04 10.22
C GLN A 38 -0.65 -0.26 11.43
N SER A 39 -0.18 -0.01 12.65
CA SER A 39 -0.98 -0.19 13.86
C SER A 39 -0.67 0.87 14.91
N THR A 40 -1.69 1.22 15.69
CA THR A 40 -1.56 2.13 16.84
C THR A 40 -0.64 1.56 17.90
N GLY A 41 -0.64 0.23 18.10
CA GLY A 41 0.28 -0.43 19.04
C GLY A 41 1.75 -0.24 18.66
N MET A 42 2.09 -0.23 17.36
CA MET A 42 3.45 0.07 16.91
C MET A 42 3.82 1.54 17.17
N ALA A 43 2.90 2.48 16.91
CA ALA A 43 3.11 3.89 17.21
C ALA A 43 3.39 4.11 18.71
N GLN A 44 2.54 3.55 19.57
CA GLN A 44 2.70 3.64 21.03
C GLN A 44 4.00 3.02 21.51
N TRP A 45 4.35 1.84 21.01
CA TRP A 45 5.61 1.17 21.35
C TRP A 45 6.80 2.04 20.97
N LEU A 46 6.84 2.59 19.75
CA LEU A 46 7.92 3.47 19.31
C LEU A 46 7.99 4.77 20.13
N GLN A 47 6.86 5.40 20.44
CA GLN A 47 6.83 6.60 21.29
C GLN A 47 7.43 6.32 22.69
N MET A 48 7.08 5.19 23.28
CA MET A 48 7.61 4.78 24.58
C MET A 48 9.10 4.49 24.51
N THR A 49 9.57 3.73 23.52
CA THR A 49 11.00 3.37 23.42
C THR A 49 11.86 4.59 23.10
N LEU A 50 11.43 5.42 22.14
CA LEU A 50 12.13 6.67 21.79
C LEU A 50 12.18 7.64 22.97
N SER A 51 11.11 7.78 23.75
CA SER A 51 11.12 8.67 24.93
C SER A 51 12.03 8.15 26.04
N GLN A 52 12.18 6.83 26.21
CA GLN A 52 13.14 6.26 27.16
C GLN A 52 14.58 6.55 26.76
N LYS A 53 14.89 6.50 25.47
CA LYS A 53 16.23 6.73 24.94
C LYS A 53 16.62 8.21 24.92
N PHE A 54 15.73 9.06 24.42
CA PHE A 54 15.98 10.49 24.21
C PHE A 54 15.49 11.37 25.36
N GLY A 55 14.82 10.80 26.36
CA GLY A 55 14.17 11.51 27.46
C GLY A 55 12.78 12.07 27.11
N ILE A 56 12.50 12.29 25.83
CA ILE A 56 11.22 12.77 25.30
C ILE A 56 11.00 12.25 23.88
N ALA A 57 9.76 11.92 23.52
CA ALA A 57 9.33 11.67 22.16
C ALA A 57 8.19 12.63 21.84
N ALA A 58 8.45 13.62 20.99
CA ALA A 58 7.50 14.66 20.61
C ALA A 58 7.64 14.97 19.10
N ASN A 59 6.59 15.54 18.51
CA ASN A 59 6.54 15.89 17.09
C ASN A 59 6.87 14.71 16.15
N ILE A 60 6.25 13.55 16.39
CA ILE A 60 6.42 12.36 15.56
C ILE A 60 5.08 12.03 14.91
N ASP A 61 5.06 12.00 13.59
CA ASP A 61 3.89 11.62 12.82
C ASP A 61 3.92 10.12 12.49
N PHE A 62 2.79 9.46 12.73
CA PHE A 62 2.60 8.03 12.49
C PHE A 62 1.57 7.73 11.39
N PRO A 63 1.76 8.20 10.14
CA PRO A 63 0.77 8.00 9.09
C PRO A 63 0.77 6.57 8.57
N LEU A 64 -0.40 6.10 8.15
CA LEU A 64 -0.53 4.86 7.39
C LEU A 64 0.15 5.02 6.02
N PRO A 65 0.73 3.96 5.43
CA PRO A 65 1.38 4.05 4.12
C PRO A 65 0.51 4.66 3.03
N ALA A 66 -0.77 4.31 3.00
CA ALA A 66 -1.71 4.83 2.00
C ALA A 66 -1.98 6.33 2.17
N SER A 67 -1.98 6.83 3.41
CA SER A 67 -2.15 8.26 3.72
C SER A 67 -0.88 9.04 3.36
N PHE A 68 0.28 8.50 3.71
CA PHE A 68 1.57 9.11 3.38
C PHE A 68 1.75 9.24 1.87
N ILE A 69 1.51 8.19 1.08
CA ILE A 69 1.66 8.25 -0.37
C ILE A 69 0.72 9.31 -0.98
N TRP A 70 -0.51 9.43 -0.48
CA TRP A 70 -1.44 10.46 -0.94
C TRP A 70 -0.95 11.87 -0.60
N ASP A 71 -0.46 12.10 0.63
CA ASP A 71 0.14 13.37 1.02
C ASP A 71 1.33 13.73 0.11
N MET A 72 2.17 12.75 -0.25
CA MET A 72 3.25 12.96 -1.20
C MET A 72 2.75 13.30 -2.62
N PHE A 73 1.62 12.74 -3.06
CA PHE A 73 0.98 13.18 -4.31
C PHE A 73 0.60 14.65 -4.26
N VAL A 74 0.00 15.11 -3.16
CA VAL A 74 -0.41 16.52 -2.98
C VAL A 74 0.78 17.47 -3.02
N ARG A 75 1.94 17.06 -2.49
CA ARG A 75 3.15 17.89 -2.45
C ARG A 75 3.90 17.93 -3.78
N VAL A 76 3.94 16.82 -4.51
CA VAL A 76 4.76 16.68 -5.73
C VAL A 76 3.99 17.06 -7.00
N LEU A 77 2.71 16.70 -7.07
CA LEU A 77 1.90 16.92 -8.27
C LEU A 77 1.07 18.21 -8.10
N PRO A 78 0.90 19.00 -9.16
CA PRO A 78 0.12 20.24 -9.10
C PRO A 78 -1.37 19.95 -8.93
N GLU A 79 -2.05 20.80 -8.15
CA GLU A 79 -3.52 20.87 -8.05
C GLU A 79 -4.22 19.56 -7.62
N ILE A 80 -3.54 18.73 -6.83
CA ILE A 80 -4.16 17.53 -6.25
C ILE A 80 -4.94 17.93 -4.98
N PRO A 81 -6.22 17.52 -4.84
CA PRO A 81 -6.99 17.79 -3.63
C PRO A 81 -6.39 17.05 -2.42
N LYS A 82 -6.49 17.66 -1.24
CA LYS A 82 -6.01 17.06 0.03
C LYS A 82 -6.61 15.68 0.28
N GLU A 83 -7.85 15.47 -0.14
CA GLU A 83 -8.53 14.18 -0.07
C GLU A 83 -9.00 13.72 -1.45
N SER A 84 -8.92 12.42 -1.73
CA SER A 84 -9.44 11.86 -2.97
C SER A 84 -10.97 11.88 -2.99
N ALA A 85 -11.55 12.26 -4.12
CA ALA A 85 -12.98 12.10 -4.40
C ALA A 85 -13.40 10.62 -4.48
N PHE A 86 -12.44 9.70 -4.59
CA PHE A 86 -12.60 8.24 -4.67
C PHE A 86 -12.18 7.55 -3.36
N ASN A 87 -12.40 8.20 -2.21
CA ASN A 87 -12.27 7.50 -0.94
C ASN A 87 -13.45 6.51 -0.75
N LYS A 88 -13.23 5.46 0.05
CA LYS A 88 -14.20 4.39 0.24
C LYS A 88 -15.59 4.89 0.64
N GLN A 89 -15.66 5.86 1.56
CA GLN A 89 -16.91 6.39 2.07
C GLN A 89 -17.67 7.17 0.99
N SER A 90 -17.01 8.07 0.27
CA SER A 90 -17.62 8.85 -0.81
C SER A 90 -18.08 7.95 -1.96
N MET A 91 -17.25 6.95 -2.34
CA MET A 91 -17.63 5.97 -3.36
C MET A 91 -18.88 5.19 -2.96
N SER A 92 -19.01 4.80 -1.69
CA SER A 92 -20.19 4.07 -1.21
C SER A 92 -21.48 4.86 -1.44
N TRP A 93 -21.48 6.17 -1.15
CA TRP A 93 -22.65 7.04 -1.36
C TRP A 93 -22.94 7.28 -2.84
N LYS A 94 -21.91 7.52 -3.66
CA LYS A 94 -22.06 7.69 -5.11
C LYS A 94 -22.58 6.43 -5.79
N LEU A 95 -22.09 5.27 -5.37
CA LEU A 95 -22.58 3.99 -5.89
C LEU A 95 -24.02 3.73 -5.48
N MET A 96 -24.43 4.15 -4.28
CA MET A 96 -25.80 4.05 -3.82
C MET A 96 -26.78 4.87 -4.67
N THR A 97 -26.34 6.02 -5.22
CA THR A 97 -27.15 6.81 -6.16
C THR A 97 -27.13 6.26 -7.58
N LEU A 98 -26.00 5.68 -8.03
CA LEU A 98 -25.83 5.16 -9.38
C LEU A 98 -26.45 3.80 -9.63
N LEU A 99 -26.30 2.86 -8.68
CA LEU A 99 -26.73 1.47 -8.85
C LEU A 99 -28.21 1.36 -9.30
N PRO A 100 -29.19 2.04 -8.67
CA PRO A 100 -30.59 1.97 -9.09
C PRO A 100 -30.83 2.37 -10.55
N GLN A 101 -30.03 3.30 -11.08
CA GLN A 101 -30.14 3.79 -12.45
C GLN A 101 -29.57 2.80 -13.47
N LEU A 102 -28.65 1.93 -13.03
CA LEU A 102 -27.96 0.95 -13.88
C LEU A 102 -28.63 -0.43 -13.88
N LEU A 103 -29.55 -0.71 -12.96
CA LEU A 103 -30.15 -2.04 -12.79
C LEU A 103 -30.86 -2.55 -14.04
N GLU A 104 -31.47 -1.66 -14.83
CA GLU A 104 -32.23 -2.04 -16.04
C GLU A 104 -31.35 -2.53 -17.20
N ARG A 105 -30.03 -2.36 -17.12
CA ARG A 105 -29.09 -2.92 -18.10
C ARG A 105 -28.96 -4.44 -17.93
N GLU A 106 -28.73 -5.15 -19.03
CA GLU A 106 -28.55 -6.60 -19.04
C GLU A 106 -27.35 -7.03 -18.18
N ASP A 107 -26.26 -6.27 -18.21
CA ASP A 107 -25.05 -6.50 -17.40
C ASP A 107 -25.33 -6.57 -15.89
N PHE A 108 -26.39 -5.91 -15.41
CA PHE A 108 -26.74 -5.78 -13.99
C PHE A 108 -27.86 -6.73 -13.56
N THR A 109 -28.26 -7.70 -14.38
CA THR A 109 -29.40 -8.60 -14.12
C THR A 109 -29.29 -9.31 -12.76
N LEU A 110 -28.09 -9.80 -12.40
CA LEU A 110 -27.85 -10.43 -11.09
C LEU A 110 -28.14 -9.45 -9.93
N LEU A 111 -27.65 -8.22 -10.05
CA LEU A 111 -27.84 -7.19 -9.03
C LEU A 111 -29.29 -6.70 -8.98
N ARG A 112 -29.97 -6.65 -10.13
CA ARG A 112 -31.40 -6.33 -10.22
C ARG A 112 -32.22 -7.31 -9.38
N HIS A 113 -32.02 -8.62 -9.59
CA HIS A 113 -32.71 -9.66 -8.82
C HIS A 113 -32.37 -9.61 -7.33
N TYR A 114 -31.12 -9.30 -6.97
CA TYR A 114 -30.72 -9.18 -5.57
C TYR A 114 -31.44 -8.03 -4.84
N LEU A 115 -31.71 -6.93 -5.55
CA LEU A 115 -32.27 -5.68 -5.02
C LEU A 115 -33.80 -5.54 -5.15
N THR A 116 -34.53 -6.51 -5.70
CA THR A 116 -36.00 -6.39 -5.89
C THR A 116 -36.78 -6.17 -4.59
N ASP A 117 -36.39 -6.86 -3.52
CA ASP A 117 -37.08 -6.83 -2.22
C ASP A 117 -36.30 -6.01 -1.18
N ASP A 118 -35.96 -4.76 -1.50
CA ASP A 118 -35.14 -3.87 -0.65
C ASP A 118 -35.87 -2.58 -0.25
N SER A 119 -37.03 -2.73 0.42
CA SER A 119 -37.86 -1.59 0.83
C SER A 119 -37.16 -0.63 1.80
N ASP A 120 -36.22 -1.12 2.61
CA ASP A 120 -35.44 -0.35 3.59
C ASP A 120 -34.07 0.13 3.07
N LYS A 121 -33.76 -0.07 1.77
CA LYS A 121 -32.47 0.28 1.12
C LYS A 121 -31.22 -0.35 1.76
N ARG A 122 -31.41 -1.39 2.59
CA ARG A 122 -30.33 -2.01 3.35
C ARG A 122 -29.40 -2.79 2.42
N LYS A 123 -29.96 -3.60 1.51
CA LYS A 123 -29.18 -4.38 0.54
C LYS A 123 -28.44 -3.45 -0.40
N LEU A 124 -29.08 -2.38 -0.86
CA LEU A 124 -28.48 -1.38 -1.73
C LEU A 124 -27.26 -0.73 -1.07
N PHE A 125 -27.38 -0.26 0.18
CA PHE A 125 -26.26 0.36 0.87
C PHE A 125 -25.13 -0.64 1.17
N GLN A 126 -25.45 -1.87 1.56
CA GLN A 126 -24.45 -2.92 1.77
C GLN A 126 -23.70 -3.27 0.48
N LEU A 127 -24.41 -3.43 -0.63
CA LEU A 127 -23.82 -3.69 -1.95
C LEU A 127 -22.93 -2.52 -2.38
N SER A 128 -23.42 -1.28 -2.26
CA SER A 128 -22.66 -0.07 -2.61
C SER A 128 -21.37 0.03 -1.79
N SER A 129 -21.45 -0.26 -0.49
CA SER A 129 -20.30 -0.26 0.41
C SER A 129 -19.30 -1.36 0.06
N LYS A 130 -19.78 -2.55 -0.29
CA LYS A 130 -18.90 -3.67 -0.69
C LYS A 130 -18.29 -3.48 -2.07
N ALA A 131 -19.00 -2.87 -3.00
CA ALA A 131 -18.46 -2.45 -4.29
C ALA A 131 -17.37 -1.38 -4.10
N ALA A 132 -17.62 -0.38 -3.24
CA ALA A 132 -16.60 0.61 -2.88
C ALA A 132 -15.39 -0.02 -2.18
N ASP A 133 -15.59 -1.02 -1.31
CA ASP A 133 -14.50 -1.80 -0.69
C ASP A 133 -13.61 -2.48 -1.74
N LEU A 134 -14.22 -3.02 -2.81
CA LEU A 134 -13.49 -3.68 -3.88
C LEU A 134 -12.77 -2.66 -4.78
N PHE A 135 -13.41 -1.54 -5.13
CA PHE A 135 -12.76 -0.49 -5.91
C PHE A 135 -11.58 0.15 -5.17
N ASP A 136 -11.69 0.38 -3.86
CA ASP A 136 -10.55 0.84 -3.05
C ASP A 136 -9.36 -0.15 -3.07
N GLN A 137 -9.65 -1.45 -3.07
CA GLN A 137 -8.63 -2.48 -3.23
C GLN A 137 -8.05 -2.52 -4.65
N TYR A 138 -8.88 -2.42 -5.69
CA TYR A 138 -8.43 -2.40 -7.09
C TYR A 138 -7.55 -1.18 -7.37
N LEU A 139 -7.88 -0.01 -6.79
CA LEU A 139 -7.07 1.21 -6.87
C LEU A 139 -5.62 1.03 -6.37
N VAL A 140 -5.35 0.01 -5.56
CA VAL A 140 -4.03 -0.28 -4.99
C VAL A 140 -3.38 -1.50 -5.63
N TYR A 141 -4.12 -2.60 -5.78
CA TYR A 141 -3.55 -3.88 -6.22
C TYR A 141 -3.69 -4.13 -7.72
N ARG A 142 -4.68 -3.53 -8.39
CA ARG A 142 -4.98 -3.73 -9.81
C ARG A 142 -5.33 -2.39 -10.49
N PRO A 143 -4.46 -1.38 -10.42
CA PRO A 143 -4.73 -0.07 -11.00
C PRO A 143 -4.98 -0.16 -12.51
N ASP A 144 -4.31 -1.10 -13.19
CA ASP A 144 -4.42 -1.30 -14.64
C ASP A 144 -5.84 -1.74 -15.08
N TRP A 145 -6.56 -2.50 -14.24
CA TRP A 145 -7.93 -2.91 -14.54
C TRP A 145 -8.85 -1.71 -14.61
N LEU A 146 -8.71 -0.78 -13.66
CA LEU A 146 -9.54 0.42 -13.59
C LEU A 146 -9.30 1.35 -14.79
N ALA A 147 -8.04 1.49 -15.22
CA ALA A 147 -7.70 2.25 -16.41
C ALA A 147 -8.33 1.65 -17.69
N GLN A 148 -8.33 0.31 -17.82
CA GLN A 148 -9.00 -0.36 -18.94
C GLN A 148 -10.52 -0.20 -18.89
N TRP A 149 -11.13 -0.43 -17.72
CA TRP A 149 -12.57 -0.32 -17.53
C TRP A 149 -13.09 1.10 -17.74
N GLU A 150 -12.33 2.13 -17.38
CA GLU A 150 -12.68 3.53 -17.63
C GLU A 150 -12.83 3.82 -19.13
N THR A 151 -12.00 3.20 -19.97
CA THR A 151 -12.11 3.29 -21.45
C THR A 151 -13.18 2.36 -22.04
N GLY A 152 -13.82 1.53 -21.22
CA GLY A 152 -14.82 0.54 -21.65
C GLY A 152 -14.25 -0.79 -22.13
N HIS A 153 -12.94 -1.00 -22.01
CA HIS A 153 -12.32 -2.28 -22.35
C HIS A 153 -12.42 -3.26 -21.18
N LEU A 154 -12.63 -4.54 -21.49
CA LEU A 154 -12.65 -5.63 -20.51
C LEU A 154 -11.25 -6.25 -20.39
N VAL A 155 -10.93 -6.77 -19.20
CA VAL A 155 -9.66 -7.47 -18.95
C VAL A 155 -9.88 -8.97 -19.17
N GLU A 156 -9.01 -9.59 -19.96
CA GLU A 156 -9.04 -11.02 -20.24
C GLU A 156 -8.71 -11.86 -18.99
N GLY A 157 -9.39 -13.01 -18.84
CA GLY A 157 -9.13 -13.96 -17.76
C GLY A 157 -9.70 -13.58 -16.38
N LEU A 158 -10.57 -12.55 -16.30
CA LEU A 158 -11.36 -12.27 -15.10
C LEU A 158 -12.69 -13.01 -15.11
N GLY A 159 -13.28 -13.20 -13.93
CA GLY A 159 -14.58 -13.87 -13.77
C GLY A 159 -15.76 -13.00 -14.22
N GLU A 160 -16.95 -13.61 -14.24
CA GLU A 160 -18.21 -13.01 -14.73
C GLU A 160 -18.60 -11.71 -14.03
N ALA A 161 -18.19 -11.51 -12.77
CA ALA A 161 -18.46 -10.28 -12.03
C ALA A 161 -17.87 -9.02 -12.69
N GLN A 162 -16.84 -9.18 -13.55
CA GLN A 162 -16.32 -8.07 -14.34
C GLN A 162 -17.42 -7.41 -15.21
N ALA A 163 -18.40 -8.19 -15.68
CA ALA A 163 -19.46 -7.72 -16.56
C ALA A 163 -20.25 -6.55 -15.97
N TRP A 164 -20.52 -6.54 -14.65
CA TRP A 164 -21.18 -5.41 -13.98
C TRP A 164 -20.18 -4.46 -13.31
N GLN A 165 -19.02 -4.95 -12.85
CA GLN A 165 -18.04 -4.11 -12.16
C GLN A 165 -17.38 -3.07 -13.09
N ALA A 166 -17.04 -3.45 -14.33
CA ALA A 166 -16.38 -2.56 -15.27
C ALA A 166 -17.29 -1.39 -15.71
N PRO A 167 -18.55 -1.64 -16.15
CA PRO A 167 -19.48 -0.54 -16.43
C PRO A 167 -19.81 0.30 -15.20
N LEU A 168 -19.89 -0.31 -14.00
CA LEU A 168 -20.14 0.43 -12.76
C LEU A 168 -18.99 1.37 -12.40
N TRP A 169 -17.74 0.94 -12.55
CA TRP A 169 -16.57 1.78 -12.35
C TRP A 169 -16.56 2.97 -13.30
N LYS A 170 -16.80 2.71 -14.60
CA LYS A 170 -16.89 3.76 -15.61
C LYS A 170 -17.97 4.80 -15.25
N ALA A 171 -19.16 4.33 -14.89
CA ALA A 171 -20.26 5.20 -14.45
C ALA A 171 -19.89 6.02 -13.19
N LEU A 172 -19.16 5.44 -12.24
CA LEU A 172 -18.69 6.13 -11.04
C LEU A 172 -17.73 7.29 -11.37
N VAL A 173 -16.81 7.07 -12.32
CA VAL A 173 -15.86 8.10 -12.78
C VAL A 173 -16.59 9.22 -13.50
N GLU A 174 -17.47 8.88 -14.45
CA GLU A 174 -18.29 9.82 -15.21
C GLU A 174 -19.16 10.67 -14.28
N TYR A 175 -19.88 10.03 -13.34
CA TYR A 175 -20.71 10.73 -12.36
C TYR A 175 -19.90 11.62 -11.41
N THR A 176 -18.71 11.18 -10.99
CA THR A 176 -17.83 12.01 -10.16
C THR A 176 -17.39 13.27 -10.93
N HIS A 177 -17.17 13.16 -12.23
CA HIS A 177 -16.89 14.30 -13.08
C HIS A 177 -18.09 15.24 -13.25
N GLU A 178 -19.30 14.70 -13.43
CA GLU A 178 -20.54 15.50 -13.49
C GLU A 178 -20.78 16.31 -12.20
N LEU A 179 -20.39 15.76 -11.05
CA LEU A 179 -20.42 16.46 -9.76
C LEU A 179 -19.37 17.58 -9.63
N GLY A 180 -18.55 17.82 -10.67
CA GLY A 180 -17.48 18.83 -10.66
C GLY A 180 -16.32 18.47 -9.73
N GLN A 181 -16.19 17.20 -9.35
CA GLN A 181 -15.12 16.76 -8.44
C GLN A 181 -13.87 16.34 -9.22
N PRO A 182 -12.66 16.44 -8.63
CA PRO A 182 -11.43 16.02 -9.28
C PRO A 182 -11.46 14.53 -9.68
N ARG A 183 -11.03 14.24 -10.91
CA ARG A 183 -10.92 12.86 -11.44
C ARG A 183 -9.72 12.09 -10.87
N TRP A 184 -8.98 12.69 -9.94
CA TRP A 184 -7.75 12.13 -9.40
C TRP A 184 -8.03 10.98 -8.41
N HIS A 185 -7.52 9.81 -8.75
CA HIS A 185 -7.54 8.63 -7.89
C HIS A 185 -6.17 7.97 -7.89
N ARG A 186 -5.92 7.11 -6.90
CA ARG A 186 -4.59 6.52 -6.68
C ARG A 186 -4.01 5.89 -7.96
N ALA A 187 -4.80 5.09 -8.66
CA ALA A 187 -4.36 4.40 -9.87
C ALA A 187 -3.85 5.33 -10.99
N ASN A 188 -4.49 6.48 -11.24
CA ASN A 188 -4.09 7.39 -12.33
C ASN A 188 -2.98 8.37 -11.93
N LEU A 189 -2.75 8.56 -10.63
CA LEU A 189 -1.69 9.43 -10.12
C LEU A 189 -0.34 8.74 -9.99
N TYR A 190 -0.30 7.42 -9.73
CA TYR A 190 0.96 6.73 -9.44
C TYR A 190 2.01 6.87 -10.53
N GLN A 191 1.62 6.63 -11.79
CA GLN A 191 2.54 6.68 -12.89
C GLN A 191 3.08 8.10 -13.10
N ARG A 192 2.20 9.10 -13.09
CA ARG A 192 2.57 10.52 -13.18
C ARG A 192 3.49 10.95 -12.03
N PHE A 193 3.23 10.50 -10.81
CA PHE A 193 4.06 10.76 -9.64
C PHE A 193 5.48 10.21 -9.82
N ILE A 194 5.60 8.95 -10.25
CA ILE A 194 6.90 8.31 -10.50
C ILE A 194 7.64 9.04 -11.61
N GLU A 195 6.99 9.29 -12.76
CA GLU A 195 7.59 10.00 -13.90
C GLU A 195 8.07 11.40 -13.52
N THR A 196 7.29 12.13 -12.71
CA THR A 196 7.67 13.47 -12.24
C THR A 196 8.90 13.43 -11.34
N LEU A 197 8.97 12.47 -10.40
CA LEU A 197 10.12 12.33 -9.51
C LEU A 197 11.37 11.80 -10.22
N GLU A 198 11.20 10.87 -11.15
CA GLU A 198 12.31 10.30 -11.91
C GLU A 198 12.93 11.33 -12.86
N SER A 199 12.10 12.16 -13.50
CA SER A 199 12.56 13.24 -14.39
C SER A 199 13.07 14.47 -13.63
N ALA A 200 12.59 14.72 -12.41
CA ALA A 200 13.07 15.83 -11.59
C ALA A 200 14.56 15.69 -11.25
N THR A 201 15.31 16.75 -11.56
CA THR A 201 16.73 16.88 -11.22
C THR A 201 16.93 17.47 -9.81
N THR A 202 15.98 18.28 -9.36
CA THR A 202 15.98 18.92 -8.04
C THR A 202 14.92 18.28 -7.14
N CYS A 203 15.17 18.30 -5.83
CA CYS A 203 14.20 17.83 -4.84
C CYS A 203 12.93 18.71 -4.90
N PRO A 204 11.73 18.13 -5.08
CA PRO A 204 10.49 18.89 -4.98
C PRO A 204 10.35 19.56 -3.60
N PRO A 205 9.84 20.80 -3.55
CA PRO A 205 9.69 21.53 -2.30
C PRO A 205 8.67 20.84 -1.38
N GLY A 206 8.88 20.95 -0.08
CA GLY A 206 7.94 20.49 0.95
C GLY A 206 7.98 18.98 1.24
N LEU A 207 8.87 18.22 0.61
CA LEU A 207 9.11 16.84 1.01
C LEU A 207 9.84 16.77 2.35
N PRO A 208 9.59 15.72 3.17
CA PRO A 208 10.34 15.52 4.40
C PRO A 208 11.81 15.22 4.16
N SER A 209 12.64 15.60 5.11
CA SER A 209 14.07 15.27 5.13
C SER A 209 14.31 13.76 5.13
N ARG A 210 13.56 13.03 5.96
CA ARG A 210 13.62 11.56 6.03
C ARG A 210 12.29 10.91 6.43
N VAL A 211 12.17 9.63 6.10
CA VAL A 211 11.01 8.81 6.44
C VAL A 211 11.45 7.44 6.91
N PHE A 212 10.94 7.01 8.06
CA PHE A 212 11.09 5.66 8.57
C PHE A 212 9.84 4.82 8.23
N ILE A 213 10.02 3.54 7.98
CA ILE A 213 8.92 2.58 7.77
C ILE A 213 9.15 1.41 8.71
N CYS A 214 8.33 1.30 9.75
CA CYS A 214 8.58 0.38 10.87
C CYS A 214 7.40 -0.55 11.12
N GLY A 215 7.70 -1.83 11.40
CA GLY A 215 6.69 -2.81 11.78
C GLY A 215 5.75 -3.24 10.65
N ILE A 216 6.11 -2.97 9.39
CA ILE A 216 5.30 -3.31 8.22
C ILE A 216 5.93 -4.49 7.48
N SER A 217 5.25 -5.64 7.49
CA SER A 217 5.70 -6.87 6.83
C SER A 217 5.25 -6.98 5.37
N ALA A 218 4.28 -6.18 4.95
CA ALA A 218 3.76 -6.18 3.58
C ALA A 218 3.36 -4.76 3.12
N LEU A 219 3.82 -4.41 1.92
CA LEU A 219 3.45 -3.20 1.20
C LEU A 219 3.01 -3.57 -0.23
N PRO A 220 2.00 -2.89 -0.78
CA PRO A 220 1.61 -3.06 -2.17
C PRO A 220 2.77 -2.78 -3.13
N PRO A 221 2.84 -3.48 -4.28
CA PRO A 221 3.94 -3.31 -5.22
C PRO A 221 4.12 -1.86 -5.70
N VAL A 222 3.01 -1.21 -5.98
CA VAL A 222 2.96 0.17 -6.47
C VAL A 222 3.46 1.15 -5.40
N TYR A 223 3.24 0.85 -4.11
CA TYR A 223 3.74 1.70 -3.02
C TYR A 223 5.25 1.61 -2.94
N LEU A 224 5.82 0.42 -3.13
CA LEU A 224 7.28 0.28 -3.15
C LEU A 224 7.91 0.99 -4.35
N GLN A 225 7.27 0.99 -5.52
CA GLN A 225 7.69 1.76 -6.70
C GLN A 225 7.67 3.26 -6.42
N ALA A 226 6.56 3.77 -5.85
CA ALA A 226 6.46 5.16 -5.45
C ALA A 226 7.54 5.55 -4.41
N LEU A 227 7.75 4.72 -3.38
CA LEU A 227 8.80 4.94 -2.39
C LEU A 227 10.20 4.90 -3.00
N GLN A 228 10.44 4.07 -4.01
CA GLN A 228 11.73 4.06 -4.71
C GLN A 228 11.98 5.36 -5.45
N ALA A 229 11.00 5.84 -6.23
CA ALA A 229 11.10 7.11 -6.95
C ALA A 229 11.32 8.28 -5.97
N LEU A 230 10.58 8.28 -4.87
CA LEU A 230 10.69 9.27 -3.79
C LEU A 230 12.06 9.19 -3.11
N GLY A 231 12.58 7.97 -2.93
CA GLY A 231 13.91 7.69 -2.43
C GLY A 231 15.05 8.20 -3.33
N LYS A 232 14.80 8.78 -4.50
CA LYS A 232 15.80 9.55 -5.25
C LYS A 232 16.11 10.89 -4.58
N HIS A 233 15.12 11.48 -3.92
CA HIS A 233 15.17 12.85 -3.41
C HIS A 233 15.22 12.95 -1.89
N ILE A 234 14.62 11.98 -1.17
CA ILE A 234 14.62 11.95 0.30
C ILE A 234 15.28 10.67 0.83
N GLU A 235 15.63 10.69 2.11
CA GLU A 235 16.15 9.51 2.81
C GLU A 235 15.02 8.63 3.35
N ILE A 236 14.87 7.43 2.79
CA ILE A 236 13.84 6.49 3.22
C ILE A 236 14.50 5.30 3.87
N HIS A 237 14.14 5.04 5.12
CA HIS A 237 14.65 3.95 5.93
C HIS A 237 13.55 2.92 6.17
N LEU A 238 13.57 1.84 5.41
CA LEU A 238 12.62 0.75 5.54
C LEU A 238 13.16 -0.31 6.48
N LEU A 239 12.55 -0.42 7.66
CA LEU A 239 12.92 -1.32 8.75
C LEU A 239 12.08 -2.59 8.71
N PHE A 240 12.57 -3.59 7.99
CA PHE A 240 11.83 -4.82 7.72
C PHE A 240 12.25 -5.98 8.65
N THR A 241 11.34 -6.36 9.54
CA THR A 241 11.51 -7.53 10.41
C THR A 241 11.42 -8.81 9.59
N ASN A 242 12.57 -9.42 9.30
CA ASN A 242 12.72 -10.62 8.49
C ASN A 242 13.11 -11.81 9.36
N PRO A 243 12.30 -12.89 9.41
CA PRO A 243 12.58 -14.06 10.26
C PRO A 243 13.80 -14.88 9.81
N CYS A 244 14.29 -14.66 8.59
CA CYS A 244 15.43 -15.41 8.05
C CYS A 244 16.47 -14.49 7.41
N ARG A 245 17.74 -14.75 7.72
CA ARG A 245 18.89 -13.99 7.18
C ARG A 245 19.12 -14.21 5.68
N TYR A 246 18.74 -15.38 5.16
CA TYR A 246 18.91 -15.74 3.76
C TYR A 246 17.72 -15.30 2.91
N TYR A 247 17.88 -15.35 1.59
CA TYR A 247 16.74 -15.20 0.69
C TYR A 247 15.94 -16.49 0.69
N TRP A 248 14.63 -16.38 0.95
CA TRP A 248 13.69 -17.51 1.07
C TRP A 248 12.40 -17.30 0.26
N GLY A 249 12.44 -16.37 -0.70
CA GLY A 249 11.31 -16.14 -1.61
C GLY A 249 11.43 -16.94 -2.90
N ASP A 250 10.37 -16.93 -3.71
CA ASP A 250 10.37 -17.59 -5.01
C ASP A 250 11.31 -16.89 -6.00
N ILE A 251 12.06 -17.71 -6.74
CA ILE A 251 12.94 -17.26 -7.81
C ILE A 251 12.16 -17.34 -9.12
N LYS A 252 11.94 -16.20 -9.78
CA LYS A 252 11.20 -16.15 -11.05
C LYS A 252 12.02 -16.65 -12.25
N ASP A 253 13.32 -16.36 -12.27
CA ASP A 253 14.20 -16.61 -13.43
C ASP A 253 15.63 -16.90 -12.95
N PRO A 254 16.33 -17.93 -13.47
CA PRO A 254 17.77 -18.15 -13.24
C PRO A 254 18.66 -16.91 -13.48
N ALA A 255 18.35 -16.06 -14.46
CA ALA A 255 19.10 -14.82 -14.69
C ALA A 255 18.90 -13.80 -13.55
N TYR A 256 17.71 -13.79 -12.95
CA TYR A 256 17.42 -13.01 -11.76
C TYR A 256 18.19 -13.51 -10.55
N LEU A 257 18.31 -14.84 -10.40
CA LEU A 257 19.12 -15.46 -9.34
C LEU A 257 20.59 -15.06 -9.45
N ALA A 258 21.15 -15.07 -10.66
CA ALA A 258 22.52 -14.61 -10.89
C ALA A 258 22.70 -13.16 -10.42
N LYS A 259 21.79 -12.24 -10.80
CA LYS A 259 21.81 -10.85 -10.30
C LYS A 259 21.70 -10.77 -8.77
N LEU A 260 20.90 -11.64 -8.13
CA LEU A 260 20.73 -11.66 -6.69
C LEU A 260 21.98 -12.17 -5.95
N LEU A 261 22.69 -13.14 -6.53
CA LEU A 261 23.93 -13.69 -5.98
C LEU A 261 25.12 -12.73 -6.17
N THR A 262 25.19 -12.01 -7.28
CA THR A 262 26.23 -10.99 -7.51
C THR A 262 26.05 -9.77 -6.60
N ARG A 263 24.85 -9.55 -6.05
CA ARG A 263 24.60 -8.51 -5.05
C ARG A 263 25.26 -8.91 -3.72
N GLN A 264 26.48 -8.44 -3.50
CA GLN A 264 27.08 -8.45 -2.16
C GLN A 264 26.22 -7.61 -1.21
N ARG A 265 25.44 -8.28 -0.35
CA ARG A 265 24.88 -7.63 0.84
C ARG A 265 26.05 -7.15 1.68
N ARG A 266 26.21 -5.83 1.84
CA ARG A 266 27.25 -5.29 2.72
C ARG A 266 26.84 -5.61 4.16
N HIS A 267 27.51 -6.60 4.74
CA HIS A 267 27.46 -6.83 6.17
C HIS A 267 28.17 -5.67 6.85
N SER A 268 27.42 -4.71 7.39
CA SER A 268 27.97 -3.65 8.24
C SER A 268 28.21 -4.23 9.63
N LEU A 269 29.34 -4.92 9.80
CA LEU A 269 29.82 -5.32 11.12
C LEU A 269 30.68 -4.20 11.72
N LYS A 270 30.33 -3.83 12.97
CA LYS A 270 31.00 -2.94 13.93
C LYS A 270 30.53 -1.48 13.99
N ILE A 271 29.49 -1.26 14.80
CA ILE A 271 29.48 -0.15 15.77
C ILE A 271 29.94 -0.77 17.09
N ALA A 272 30.89 -0.13 17.79
CA ALA A 272 31.61 -0.68 18.93
C ALA A 272 30.73 -1.08 20.15
N ASN A 273 29.41 -0.90 20.10
CA ASN A 273 28.46 -1.36 21.13
C ASN A 273 27.15 -1.96 20.60
N CYS A 274 27.01 -2.28 19.31
CA CYS A 274 25.81 -2.97 18.81
C CYS A 274 26.16 -4.00 17.72
N ARG A 275 25.86 -5.28 17.99
CA ARG A 275 26.47 -6.45 17.33
C ARG A 275 25.78 -6.99 16.06
N TYR A 276 24.76 -6.34 15.49
CA TYR A 276 23.97 -6.99 14.41
C TYR A 276 23.48 -6.02 13.32
N PHE A 277 24.34 -5.63 12.37
CA PHE A 277 23.87 -4.86 11.21
C PHE A 277 24.29 -5.46 9.85
N ALA A 278 23.38 -5.37 8.89
CA ALA A 278 23.66 -5.53 7.47
C ALA A 278 22.90 -4.41 6.71
N ILE A 279 23.60 -3.68 5.84
CA ILE A 279 23.05 -2.59 5.04
C ILE A 279 23.06 -3.04 3.58
N ALA A 280 21.88 -3.07 2.94
CA ALA A 280 21.80 -3.28 1.50
C ALA A 280 21.44 -1.96 0.80
N LYS A 281 22.23 -1.60 -0.22
CA LYS A 281 21.92 -0.52 -1.16
C LYS A 281 21.08 -1.11 -2.29
N MET A 282 19.88 -0.58 -2.56
CA MET A 282 19.00 -1.10 -3.64
C MET A 282 19.17 -0.26 -4.93
N PRO A 283 19.51 -0.88 -6.07
CA PRO A 283 19.27 -0.33 -7.40
C PRO A 283 17.94 -0.84 -8.02
N ASP A 284 17.44 -0.18 -9.08
CA ASP A 284 16.10 -0.28 -9.70
C ASP A 284 15.50 -1.68 -9.92
N SER A 285 16.32 -2.71 -10.15
CA SER A 285 15.86 -4.09 -10.36
C SER A 285 15.52 -4.87 -9.08
N SER A 286 15.47 -4.23 -7.91
CA SER A 286 15.30 -4.86 -6.59
C SER A 286 13.86 -4.97 -6.11
N LEU A 287 12.96 -4.13 -6.64
CA LEU A 287 11.56 -4.13 -6.26
C LEU A 287 10.87 -5.44 -6.58
N THR A 288 11.16 -6.05 -7.72
CA THR A 288 10.45 -7.27 -8.17
C THR A 288 10.54 -8.43 -7.16
N ALA A 289 11.65 -8.60 -6.42
CA ALA A 289 11.75 -9.64 -5.38
C ALA A 289 11.05 -9.29 -4.06
N MET A 290 11.01 -8.01 -3.68
CA MET A 290 10.30 -7.57 -2.48
C MET A 290 8.79 -7.52 -2.74
N VAL A 291 8.40 -7.07 -3.94
CA VAL A 291 7.06 -7.20 -4.54
C VAL A 291 6.61 -8.65 -4.52
N ASN A 292 7.45 -9.60 -4.96
CA ASN A 292 7.12 -11.03 -4.88
C ASN A 292 6.91 -11.48 -3.44
N ARG A 293 7.73 -11.06 -2.47
CA ARG A 293 7.56 -11.45 -1.06
C ARG A 293 6.30 -10.86 -0.42
N MET A 294 5.98 -9.60 -0.69
CA MET A 294 4.82 -8.92 -0.11
C MET A 294 3.50 -9.31 -0.81
N SER A 295 3.57 -9.92 -2.01
CA SER A 295 2.43 -10.51 -2.71
C SER A 295 2.32 -12.05 -2.60
N ALA A 296 3.38 -12.75 -2.17
CA ALA A 296 3.43 -14.21 -2.06
C ALA A 296 3.07 -14.76 -0.67
N THR A 297 2.15 -14.13 0.07
CA THR A 297 1.37 -14.84 1.09
C THR A 297 0.34 -15.77 0.43
N ARG A 298 0.80 -16.68 -0.45
CA ARG A 298 0.03 -17.83 -0.93
C ARG A 298 0.46 -19.08 -0.17
N CYS A 299 -0.44 -19.53 0.68
CA CYS A 299 -0.73 -20.89 1.15
C CYS A 299 0.42 -21.92 1.09
N TRP A 300 0.92 -22.30 2.26
CA TRP A 300 1.48 -23.62 2.51
C TRP A 300 0.41 -24.70 2.32
N PRO A 301 0.68 -25.83 1.63
CA PRO A 301 -0.19 -26.99 1.66
C PRO A 301 0.16 -27.87 2.88
N HIS A 302 -0.89 -28.19 3.65
CA HIS A 302 -1.03 -29.26 4.64
C HIS A 302 -0.21 -29.23 5.96
N GLY A 303 -0.98 -29.21 7.06
CA GLY A 303 -0.83 -30.16 8.15
C GLY A 303 0.13 -29.79 9.29
N GLY A 304 -0.36 -29.04 10.27
CA GLY A 304 0.32 -28.91 11.56
C GLY A 304 -0.27 -27.80 12.42
N SER A 305 -0.88 -28.17 13.55
CA SER A 305 -1.38 -27.25 14.57
C SER A 305 -0.26 -26.38 15.13
N LEU A 306 -0.46 -25.05 15.23
CA LEU A 306 -0.01 -24.16 16.34
C LEU A 306 -0.26 -22.67 16.01
N GLY A 307 -0.76 -21.93 17.00
CA GLY A 307 -0.47 -20.50 17.21
C GLY A 307 -1.49 -19.47 16.70
N ALA A 308 -2.11 -18.73 17.64
CA ALA A 308 -3.20 -17.76 17.44
C ALA A 308 -2.83 -16.43 16.71
N THR A 309 -1.75 -16.39 15.92
CA THR A 309 -1.28 -15.14 15.26
C THR A 309 -1.61 -15.08 13.76
N THR A 310 -2.25 -16.10 13.20
CA THR A 310 -2.56 -16.22 11.76
C THR A 310 -3.99 -15.78 11.40
N PHE A 311 -4.74 -15.20 12.35
CA PHE A 311 -6.20 -15.04 12.23
C PHE A 311 -6.67 -13.86 11.35
N ILE A 312 -5.86 -12.80 11.17
CA ILE A 312 -6.33 -11.56 10.53
C ILE A 312 -6.25 -11.60 9.00
N SER A 313 -5.24 -12.27 8.41
CA SER A 313 -5.12 -12.40 6.95
C SER A 313 -6.02 -13.49 6.34
N PHE A 314 -6.55 -14.41 7.17
CA PHE A 314 -7.42 -15.49 6.69
C PHE A 314 -8.87 -15.05 6.47
N LEU A 315 -9.34 -14.02 7.20
CA LEU A 315 -10.73 -13.54 7.14
C LEU A 315 -11.04 -12.74 5.86
N THR A 316 -10.07 -12.00 5.31
CA THR A 316 -10.26 -11.23 4.06
C THR A 316 -10.32 -12.11 2.82
N TRP A 317 -9.64 -13.26 2.81
CA TRP A 317 -9.65 -14.19 1.68
C TRP A 317 -10.84 -15.17 1.72
N ARG A 318 -11.28 -15.60 2.91
CA ARG A 318 -12.42 -16.53 3.06
C ARG A 318 -13.75 -15.88 2.66
N ALA A 319 -13.90 -14.56 2.81
CA ALA A 319 -15.08 -13.83 2.34
C ALA A 319 -15.21 -13.79 0.81
N ALA A 320 -14.10 -13.75 0.07
CA ALA A 320 -14.10 -13.80 -1.40
C ALA A 320 -14.32 -15.22 -1.96
N ARG A 321 -13.89 -16.26 -1.24
CA ARG A 321 -14.10 -17.67 -1.62
C ARG A 321 -15.45 -18.25 -1.20
N SER A 322 -16.06 -17.75 -0.13
CA SER A 322 -17.37 -18.26 0.33
C SER A 322 -18.51 -17.95 -0.65
N TRP A 323 -18.37 -16.96 -1.53
CA TRP A 323 -19.41 -16.63 -2.52
C TRP A 323 -19.24 -17.34 -3.86
N THR A 324 -18.11 -18.01 -4.12
CA THR A 324 -17.94 -18.88 -5.29
C THR A 324 -18.50 -20.29 -5.07
N LEU A 325 -18.86 -20.65 -3.83
CA LEU A 325 -19.36 -21.97 -3.44
C LEU A 325 -20.83 -21.97 -2.99
N LEU A 326 -21.49 -20.81 -3.00
CA LEU A 326 -22.92 -20.65 -2.65
C LEU A 326 -23.83 -20.43 -3.87
N SER A 327 -23.29 -20.65 -5.08
CA SER A 327 -24.00 -20.58 -6.36
C SER A 327 -23.77 -21.83 -7.24
N MET A 328 -23.57 -22.99 -6.60
CA MET A 328 -23.85 -24.30 -7.20
C MET A 328 -25.12 -24.87 -6.61
#